data_AF-A0AAN0KG33-F1
#
_entry.id   AF-A0AAN0KG33-F1
#
_cell.length_a   1.000
_cell.length_b   1.000
_cell.length_c   1.000
_cell.angle_alpha   90.00
_cell.angle_beta   90.00
_cell.angle_gamma   90.00
#
_symmetry.space_group_name_H-M   'P 1'
#
loop_
_entity.id
_entity.type
_entity.pdbx_description
1 polymer ?
#
loop_
_entity_poly.entity_id
_entity_poly.type
_entity_poly.pdbx_seq_one_letter_code
_entity_poly.pdbx_strand_id
1 'polypeptide(L)'
;MGDYMKKMVFCKLSRRKRRSLVIDLKNKICNEKKEYGGKFLSDVYFNTIDKNEGNKSTRHWVDVYFPSKKDPSILWNATIITCLQDLDDKAKDQAFEDARKGLTGKEFEDIINPEAVPVLGANGKTIAHEMVFKEQNKKEVFSGRTYYEEIDFQKEQNIQKNIFDIHERYKIYKGYVYGVGLTIVVSERTLDQEAVERAIDDFYKRGETEWINDKPVDKEQLVKLYNKIFKMTNCSSAEIKISFP
;
A
#
# COMPACT_ATOMS: atom_id res chain seq x y z
N MET A 1 2.68 35.35 -2.27
CA MET A 1 2.09 34.13 -1.71
C MET A 1 1.35 33.44 -2.85
N GLY A 2 1.93 32.39 -3.43
CA GLY A 2 1.36 31.72 -4.60
C GLY A 2 0.03 31.07 -4.25
N ASP A 3 -0.99 31.37 -5.04
CA ASP A 3 -2.31 30.76 -4.97
C ASP A 3 -2.15 29.25 -5.16
N TYR A 4 -2.23 28.47 -4.06
CA TYR A 4 -2.28 27.02 -4.13
C TYR A 4 -3.59 26.68 -4.85
N MET A 5 -3.54 26.56 -6.18
CA MET A 5 -4.67 26.07 -6.96
C MET A 5 -5.17 24.79 -6.32
N LYS A 6 -6.33 24.88 -5.66
CA LYS A 6 -6.96 23.78 -4.95
C LYS A 6 -7.20 22.69 -5.99
N LYS A 7 -6.34 21.66 -5.99
CA LYS A 7 -6.37 20.60 -7.01
C LYS A 7 -7.78 20.00 -7.01
N MET A 8 -8.49 20.19 -8.12
CA MET A 8 -9.86 19.75 -8.25
C MET A 8 -9.89 18.23 -8.37
N VAL A 9 -10.79 17.60 -7.63
CA VAL A 9 -11.03 16.14 -7.68
C VAL A 9 -11.38 15.74 -9.11
N PHE A 10 -10.85 14.61 -9.58
CA PHE A 10 -11.01 14.13 -10.96
C PHE A 10 -12.48 14.11 -11.40
N CYS A 11 -13.37 13.58 -10.54
CA CYS A 11 -14.81 13.48 -10.82
C CYS A 11 -15.49 14.85 -11.02
N LYS A 12 -14.91 15.94 -10.52
CA LYS A 12 -15.41 17.31 -10.68
C LYS A 12 -14.90 18.00 -11.96
N LEU A 13 -13.93 17.40 -12.66
CA LEU A 13 -13.44 17.92 -13.93
C LEU A 13 -14.50 17.73 -15.03
N SER A 14 -14.55 18.70 -15.95
CA SER A 14 -15.37 18.59 -17.17
C SER A 14 -15.05 17.29 -17.93
N ARG A 15 -16.06 16.72 -18.61
CA ARG A 15 -15.90 15.50 -19.41
C ARG A 15 -14.75 15.62 -20.42
N ARG A 16 -14.57 16.80 -21.04
CA ARG A 16 -13.47 17.08 -21.98
C ARG A 16 -12.09 16.94 -21.31
N LYS A 17 -11.90 17.58 -20.15
CA LYS A 17 -10.64 17.47 -19.38
C LYS A 17 -10.36 16.02 -18.97
N ARG A 18 -11.37 15.31 -18.46
CA ARG A 18 -11.24 13.90 -18.10
C ARG A 18 -10.82 13.03 -19.29
N ARG A 19 -11.45 13.20 -20.45
CA ARG A 19 -11.08 12.49 -21.69
C ARG A 19 -9.65 12.77 -22.13
N SER A 20 -9.17 14.00 -21.99
CA SER A 20 -7.77 14.35 -22.29
C SER A 20 -6.82 13.51 -21.44
N LEU A 21 -7.03 13.46 -20.13
CA LEU A 21 -6.20 12.66 -19.21
C LEU A 21 -6.23 11.16 -19.55
N VAL A 22 -7.38 10.63 -19.98
CA VAL A 22 -7.50 9.24 -20.44
C VAL A 22 -6.69 9.00 -21.71
N ILE A 23 -6.69 9.94 -22.67
CA ILE A 23 -5.88 9.86 -23.89
C ILE A 23 -4.39 9.90 -23.54
N ASP A 24 -3.99 10.83 -22.67
CA ASP A 24 -2.61 10.95 -22.20
C ASP A 24 -2.13 9.65 -21.54
N LEU A 25 -2.95 9.05 -20.68
CA LEU A 25 -2.67 7.75 -20.07
C LEU A 25 -2.52 6.65 -21.12
N LYS A 26 -3.44 6.54 -22.09
CA LYS A 26 -3.34 5.54 -23.17
C LYS A 26 -2.05 5.67 -23.97
N ASN A 27 -1.64 6.89 -24.27
CA ASN A 27 -0.38 7.16 -24.98
C ASN A 27 0.82 6.70 -24.14
N LYS A 28 0.85 6.99 -22.83
CA LYS A 28 1.90 6.50 -21.93
C LYS A 28 1.97 4.97 -21.88
N ILE A 29 0.82 4.31 -21.69
CA ILE A 29 0.74 2.85 -21.69
C ILE A 29 1.26 2.26 -23.01
N CYS A 30 0.95 2.88 -24.14
CA CYS A 30 1.46 2.45 -25.45
C CYS A 30 2.98 2.59 -25.56
N ASN A 31 3.53 3.71 -25.10
CA ASN A 31 4.97 3.99 -25.14
C ASN A 31 5.75 3.05 -24.21
N GLU A 32 5.17 2.70 -23.05
CA GLU A 32 5.79 1.89 -22.02
C GLU A 32 5.35 0.41 -22.07
N LYS A 33 4.75 -0.02 -23.20
CA LYS A 33 4.22 -1.38 -23.38
C LYS A 33 5.25 -2.48 -23.08
N LYS A 34 6.53 -2.24 -23.41
CA LYS A 34 7.63 -3.18 -23.15
C LYS A 34 7.94 -3.35 -21.66
N GLU A 35 7.57 -2.38 -20.84
CA GLU A 35 7.88 -2.34 -19.40
C GLU A 35 6.75 -2.90 -18.53
N TYR A 36 5.49 -2.76 -18.95
CA TYR A 36 4.31 -3.11 -18.13
C TYR A 36 3.27 -4.01 -18.82
N GLY A 37 3.54 -4.53 -20.02
CA GLY A 37 2.57 -5.38 -20.76
C GLY A 37 1.50 -4.63 -21.54
N GLY A 38 1.39 -3.31 -21.36
CA GLY A 38 0.54 -2.44 -22.18
C GLY A 38 -0.94 -2.42 -21.81
N LYS A 39 -1.34 -2.94 -20.65
CA LYS A 39 -2.71 -2.81 -20.11
C LYS A 39 -2.85 -1.70 -19.05
N PHE A 40 -1.76 -1.40 -18.36
CA PHE A 40 -1.74 -0.43 -17.27
C PHE A 40 -0.40 0.32 -17.27
N LEU A 41 -0.39 1.41 -16.52
CA LEU A 41 0.82 2.15 -16.12
C LEU A 41 1.00 1.95 -14.62
N SER A 42 2.24 1.76 -14.17
CA SER A 42 2.58 1.68 -12.75
C SER A 42 3.90 2.38 -12.53
N ASP A 43 4.21 2.71 -11.28
CA ASP A 43 5.55 3.19 -10.89
C ASP A 43 6.53 2.01 -10.68
N VAL A 44 6.07 0.76 -10.82
CA VAL A 44 6.86 -0.45 -10.60
C VAL A 44 7.09 -1.23 -11.89
N TYR A 45 8.33 -1.22 -12.40
CA TYR A 45 8.73 -1.92 -13.62
C TYR A 45 8.72 -3.46 -13.46
N PHE A 46 7.63 -4.12 -13.82
CA PHE A 46 7.49 -5.58 -13.74
C PHE A 46 8.48 -6.33 -14.65
N ASN A 47 8.73 -5.81 -15.86
CA ASN A 47 9.55 -6.50 -16.87
C ASN A 47 11.06 -6.46 -16.65
N THR A 48 11.56 -5.71 -15.67
CA THR A 48 12.99 -5.65 -15.30
C THR A 48 13.30 -6.43 -14.04
N ILE A 49 12.35 -6.50 -13.09
CA ILE A 49 12.55 -7.16 -11.79
C ILE A 49 12.19 -8.65 -11.86
N ASP A 50 11.11 -9.03 -12.54
CA ASP A 50 10.51 -10.37 -12.40
C ASP A 50 11.02 -11.42 -13.42
N LYS A 51 12.01 -11.08 -14.27
CA LYS A 51 12.56 -11.99 -15.31
C LYS A 51 13.64 -12.96 -14.84
N ASN A 52 14.32 -12.68 -13.73
CA ASN A 52 15.29 -13.60 -13.17
C ASN A 52 14.54 -14.58 -12.25
N GLU A 53 14.71 -15.90 -12.42
CA GLU A 53 14.02 -16.91 -11.60
C GLU A 53 14.26 -16.75 -10.09
N GLY A 54 15.35 -16.09 -9.69
CA GLY A 54 15.65 -15.71 -8.30
C GLY A 54 14.91 -14.47 -7.77
N ASN A 55 14.23 -13.70 -8.63
CA ASN A 55 13.51 -12.46 -8.32
C ASN A 55 12.01 -12.55 -8.70
N LYS A 56 11.36 -13.70 -8.49
CA LYS A 56 9.89 -13.75 -8.58
C LYS A 56 9.29 -12.73 -7.62
N SER A 57 8.42 -11.86 -8.12
CA SER A 57 7.76 -10.81 -7.34
C SER A 57 7.27 -11.33 -5.99
N THR A 58 7.80 -10.76 -4.91
CA THR A 58 7.32 -10.91 -3.53
C THR A 58 6.33 -9.81 -3.16
N ARG A 59 5.86 -9.03 -4.13
CA ARG A 59 5.00 -7.88 -3.89
C ARG A 59 3.58 -8.34 -3.58
N HIS A 60 2.99 -7.70 -2.58
CA HIS A 60 1.63 -7.95 -2.16
C HIS A 60 0.71 -6.73 -2.38
N TRP A 61 1.29 -5.63 -2.88
CA TRP A 61 0.63 -4.38 -3.22
C TRP A 61 1.27 -3.74 -4.46
N VAL A 62 0.43 -3.12 -5.30
CA VAL A 62 0.86 -2.26 -6.41
C VAL A 62 -0.20 -1.21 -6.71
N ASP A 63 0.24 0.01 -7.02
CA ASP A 63 -0.61 1.04 -7.62
C ASP A 63 -0.48 1.05 -9.13
N VAL A 64 -1.63 1.07 -9.82
CA VAL A 64 -1.73 1.01 -11.27
C VAL A 64 -2.80 1.97 -11.80
N TYR A 65 -2.56 2.48 -13.00
CA TYR A 65 -3.49 3.32 -13.75
C TYR A 65 -3.91 2.63 -15.03
N PHE A 66 -5.21 2.55 -15.28
CA PHE A 66 -5.73 1.97 -16.53
C PHE A 66 -7.04 2.64 -16.97
N PRO A 67 -7.32 2.76 -18.28
CA PRO A 67 -8.54 3.37 -18.77
C PRO A 67 -9.76 2.47 -18.56
N SER A 68 -10.94 3.05 -18.33
CA SER A 68 -12.19 2.30 -18.39
C SER A 68 -12.43 1.74 -19.80
N LYS A 69 -13.00 0.53 -19.89
CA LYS A 69 -13.52 -0.03 -21.15
C LYS A 69 -14.91 0.52 -21.48
N LYS A 70 -15.69 0.94 -20.47
CA LYS A 70 -17.08 1.42 -20.64
C LYS A 70 -17.20 2.93 -20.87
N ASP A 71 -16.43 3.76 -20.17
CA ASP A 71 -16.50 5.23 -20.31
C ASP A 71 -15.13 5.81 -20.70
N PRO A 72 -14.99 6.41 -21.91
CA PRO A 72 -13.73 7.00 -22.37
C PRO A 72 -13.29 8.24 -21.56
N SER A 73 -14.09 8.69 -20.59
CA SER A 73 -13.76 9.77 -19.65
C SER A 73 -13.39 9.27 -18.25
N ILE A 74 -13.25 7.96 -18.06
CA ILE A 74 -12.79 7.36 -16.81
C ILE A 74 -11.42 6.73 -17.03
N LEU A 75 -10.49 7.08 -16.13
CA LEU A 75 -9.32 6.25 -15.85
C LEU A 75 -9.40 5.85 -14.38
N TRP A 76 -9.01 4.62 -14.11
CA TRP A 76 -8.92 4.04 -12.78
C TRP A 76 -7.54 4.33 -12.20
N ASN A 77 -7.52 4.81 -10.97
CA ASN A 77 -6.34 4.94 -10.12
C ASN A 77 -6.49 3.85 -9.06
N ALA A 78 -5.90 2.69 -9.35
CA ALA A 78 -6.20 1.47 -8.65
C ALA A 78 -5.04 1.03 -7.76
N THR A 79 -5.35 0.75 -6.50
CA THR A 79 -4.49 0.02 -5.58
C THR A 79 -4.91 -1.45 -5.62
N ILE A 80 -4.03 -2.32 -6.11
CA ILE A 80 -4.25 -3.77 -6.11
C ILE A 80 -3.45 -4.38 -4.98
N ILE A 81 -4.13 -5.14 -4.12
CA ILE A 81 -3.51 -5.87 -3.00
C ILE A 81 -3.90 -7.34 -3.03
N THR A 82 -3.03 -8.19 -2.51
CA THR A 82 -3.38 -9.60 -2.25
C THR A 82 -4.25 -9.70 -0.99
N CYS A 83 -5.01 -10.78 -0.86
CA CYS A 83 -5.70 -11.11 0.40
C CYS A 83 -4.73 -11.20 1.58
N LEU A 84 -3.46 -11.55 1.33
CA LEU A 84 -2.45 -11.60 2.38
C LEU A 84 -2.06 -10.21 2.88
N GLN A 85 -1.92 -9.23 1.98
CA GLN A 85 -1.72 -7.83 2.37
C GLN A 85 -2.92 -7.31 3.12
N ASP A 86 -4.14 -7.61 2.66
CA ASP A 86 -5.36 -7.17 3.33
C ASP A 86 -5.49 -7.72 4.76
N LEU A 87 -4.99 -8.94 5.00
CA LEU A 87 -4.88 -9.50 6.34
C LEU A 87 -3.87 -8.73 7.20
N ASP A 88 -2.68 -8.44 6.67
CA ASP A 88 -1.66 -7.67 7.39
C ASP A 88 -2.14 -6.25 7.72
N ASP A 89 -2.75 -5.56 6.75
CA ASP A 89 -3.30 -4.22 6.90
C ASP A 89 -4.38 -4.18 7.98
N LYS A 90 -5.37 -5.08 7.92
CA LYS A 90 -6.43 -5.14 8.95
C LYS A 90 -5.89 -5.46 10.33
N ALA A 91 -4.94 -6.40 10.42
CA ALA A 91 -4.33 -6.76 11.69
C ALA A 91 -3.52 -5.62 12.28
N LYS A 92 -2.81 -4.87 11.43
CA LYS A 92 -2.02 -3.70 11.81
C LYS A 92 -2.90 -2.54 12.23
N ASP A 93 -3.97 -2.25 11.49
CA ASP A 93 -4.95 -1.22 11.83
C ASP A 93 -5.59 -1.51 13.18
N GLN A 94 -6.02 -2.76 13.42
CA GLN A 94 -6.58 -3.16 14.70
C GLN A 94 -5.57 -3.02 15.85
N ALA A 95 -4.33 -3.47 15.63
CA ALA A 95 -3.25 -3.35 16.61
C ALA A 95 -2.88 -1.88 16.91
N PHE A 96 -2.92 -1.02 15.90
CA PHE A 96 -2.71 0.41 16.04
C PHE A 96 -3.79 1.05 16.92
N GLU A 97 -5.06 0.76 16.63
CA GLU A 97 -6.20 1.27 17.40
C GLU A 97 -6.19 0.75 18.85
N ASP A 98 -5.83 -0.50 19.05
CA ASP A 98 -5.77 -1.11 20.39
C ASP A 98 -4.59 -0.58 21.22
N ALA A 99 -3.39 -0.49 20.63
CA ALA A 99 -2.25 0.16 21.28
C ALA A 99 -2.52 1.65 21.56
N ARG A 100 -3.23 2.35 20.67
CA ARG A 100 -3.59 3.76 20.82
C ARG A 100 -4.44 4.02 22.07
N LYS A 101 -5.34 3.09 22.43
CA LYS A 101 -6.17 3.18 23.65
C LYS A 101 -5.35 3.16 24.94
N GLY A 102 -4.16 2.58 24.91
CA GLY A 102 -3.22 2.56 26.05
C GLY A 102 -2.44 3.87 26.24
N LEU A 103 -2.63 4.88 25.38
CA LEU A 103 -1.92 6.15 25.42
C LEU A 103 -2.86 7.33 25.71
N THR A 104 -2.35 8.31 26.45
CA THR A 104 -2.96 9.64 26.49
C THR A 104 -2.80 10.36 25.14
N GLY A 105 -3.61 11.40 24.90
CA GLY A 105 -3.50 12.22 23.70
C GLY A 105 -2.11 12.80 23.48
N LYS A 106 -1.52 13.36 24.55
CA LYS A 106 -0.19 13.97 24.53
C LYS A 106 0.91 12.95 24.23
N GLU A 107 0.88 11.78 24.86
CA GLU A 107 1.87 10.74 24.61
C GLU A 107 1.83 10.26 23.16
N PHE A 108 0.63 10.14 22.59
CA PHE A 108 0.50 9.77 21.18
C PHE A 108 1.02 10.88 20.25
N GLU A 109 0.69 12.15 20.52
CA GLU A 109 1.20 13.29 19.77
C GLU A 109 2.74 13.35 19.80
N ASP A 110 3.36 13.10 20.95
CA ASP A 110 4.81 13.04 21.08
C ASP A 110 5.44 11.91 20.27
N ILE A 111 4.71 10.80 20.05
CA ILE A 111 5.16 9.66 19.26
C ILE A 111 5.06 9.92 17.75
N ILE A 112 3.96 10.51 17.29
CA ILE A 112 3.69 10.66 15.86
C ILE A 112 4.27 11.93 15.23
N ASN A 113 4.65 12.92 16.05
CA ASN A 113 5.21 14.18 15.58
C ASN A 113 6.73 14.19 15.77
N PRO A 114 7.51 13.88 14.72
CA PRO A 114 8.95 14.06 14.79
C PRO A 114 9.32 15.53 15.02
N GLU A 115 10.39 15.76 15.76
CA GLU A 115 10.94 17.10 15.97
C GLU A 115 11.86 17.47 14.81
N ALA A 116 11.73 18.70 14.30
CA ALA A 116 12.62 19.22 13.28
C ALA A 116 13.87 19.85 13.95
N VAL A 117 15.01 19.17 13.86
CA VAL A 117 16.28 19.60 14.46
C VAL A 117 17.16 20.24 13.39
N PRO A 118 17.73 21.43 13.61
CA PRO A 118 18.59 22.08 12.62
C PRO A 118 19.92 21.34 12.46
N VAL A 119 20.30 21.06 11.21
CA VAL A 119 21.62 20.57 10.85
C VAL A 119 22.51 21.78 10.56
N LEU A 120 23.59 21.93 11.32
CA LEU A 120 24.52 23.06 11.19
C LEU A 120 25.69 22.71 10.25
N GLY A 121 26.03 23.62 9.35
CA GLY A 121 27.23 23.53 8.52
C GLY A 121 28.49 23.92 9.30
N ALA A 122 29.66 23.73 8.69
CA ALA A 122 30.96 24.04 9.29
C ALA A 122 31.13 25.51 9.74
N ASN A 123 30.29 26.42 9.22
CA ASN A 123 30.24 27.84 9.59
C ASN A 123 29.22 28.15 10.70
N GLY A 124 28.63 27.14 11.33
CA GLY A 124 27.60 27.27 12.36
C GLY A 124 26.23 27.71 11.86
N LYS A 125 26.03 27.86 10.55
CA LYS A 125 24.71 28.21 9.97
C LYS A 125 23.90 26.94 9.70
N THR A 126 22.59 27.02 9.93
CA THR A 126 21.65 25.95 9.55
C THR A 126 21.68 25.74 8.04
N ILE A 127 22.04 24.53 7.61
CA ILE A 127 22.07 24.11 6.20
C ILE A 127 20.85 23.25 5.84
N ALA A 128 20.26 22.57 6.81
CA ALA A 128 19.06 21.75 6.64
C ALA A 128 18.34 21.58 7.98
N HIS A 129 17.17 20.95 7.97
CA HIS A 129 16.52 20.42 9.17
C HIS A 129 16.35 18.91 8.99
N GLU A 130 16.63 18.16 10.04
CA GLU A 130 16.43 16.72 10.12
C GLU A 130 15.19 16.43 10.97
N MET A 131 14.36 15.49 10.53
CA MET A 131 13.21 15.04 11.30
C MET A 131 13.65 13.91 12.23
N VAL A 132 13.70 14.18 13.53
CA VAL A 132 14.11 13.22 14.56
C VAL A 132 12.88 12.76 15.33
N PHE A 133 12.60 11.47 15.29
CA PHE A 133 11.56 10.88 16.11
C PHE A 133 12.07 10.78 17.55
N LYS A 134 11.22 11.15 18.53
CA LYS A 134 11.54 10.98 19.94
C LYS A 134 11.76 9.50 20.25
N GLU A 135 12.76 9.22 21.08
CA GLU A 135 12.99 7.87 21.59
C GLU A 135 11.73 7.38 22.32
N GLN A 136 11.28 6.19 21.97
CA GLN A 136 10.05 5.63 22.55
C GLN A 136 10.37 4.94 23.86
N ASN A 137 9.83 5.51 24.95
CA ASN A 137 9.91 4.87 26.25
C ASN A 137 9.05 3.61 26.27
N LYS A 138 9.62 2.55 26.85
CA LYS A 138 8.88 1.33 27.20
C LYS A 138 7.80 1.66 28.22
N LYS A 139 6.62 1.06 28.06
CA LYS A 139 5.47 1.33 28.93
C LYS A 139 4.98 0.09 29.63
N GLU A 140 4.64 0.22 30.91
CA GLU A 140 4.08 -0.89 31.71
C GLU A 140 2.76 -1.40 31.14
N VAL A 141 1.89 -0.50 30.65
CA VAL A 141 0.62 -0.86 29.98
C VAL A 141 0.83 -1.75 28.76
N PHE A 142 2.00 -1.70 28.13
CA PHE A 142 2.41 -2.55 27.01
C PHE A 142 3.33 -3.70 27.46
N SER A 143 3.28 -4.09 28.74
CA SER A 143 4.13 -5.13 29.31
C SER A 143 5.63 -4.87 29.09
N GLY A 144 6.05 -3.59 29.13
CA GLY A 144 7.44 -3.19 28.92
C GLY A 144 7.86 -3.07 27.45
N ARG A 145 6.91 -3.03 26.50
CA ARG A 145 7.17 -2.71 25.08
C ARG A 145 7.06 -1.21 24.80
N THR A 146 7.70 -0.76 23.74
CA THR A 146 7.42 0.54 23.11
C THR A 146 6.08 0.50 22.37
N TYR A 147 5.61 1.65 21.88
CA TYR A 147 4.34 1.72 21.14
C TYR A 147 4.39 0.91 19.85
N TYR A 148 5.45 1.03 19.06
CA TYR A 148 5.58 0.26 17.82
C TYR A 148 5.83 -1.24 18.06
N GLU A 149 6.60 -1.59 19.10
CA GLU A 149 6.76 -3.00 19.50
C GLU A 149 5.44 -3.64 19.94
N GLU A 150 4.58 -2.88 20.63
CA GLU A 150 3.24 -3.35 20.99
C GLU A 150 2.35 -3.54 19.77
N ILE A 151 2.41 -2.63 18.79
CA ILE A 151 1.68 -2.79 17.52
C ILE A 151 2.11 -4.07 16.81
N ASP A 152 3.42 -4.31 16.67
CA ASP A 152 3.92 -5.51 16.00
C ASP A 152 3.51 -6.78 16.75
N PHE A 153 3.61 -6.77 18.08
CA PHE A 153 3.16 -7.88 18.92
C PHE A 153 1.65 -8.15 18.76
N GLN A 154 0.81 -7.12 18.88
CA GLN A 154 -0.64 -7.27 18.76
C GLN A 154 -1.05 -7.66 17.34
N LYS A 155 -0.40 -7.13 16.30
CA LYS A 155 -0.64 -7.52 14.91
C LYS A 155 -0.43 -9.01 14.74
N GLU A 156 0.69 -9.55 15.23
CA GLU A 156 0.95 -10.98 15.17
C GLU A 156 -0.12 -11.79 15.92
N GLN A 157 -0.49 -11.36 17.13
CA GLN A 157 -1.55 -12.03 17.90
C GLN A 157 -2.89 -12.02 17.16
N ASN A 158 -3.27 -10.90 16.55
CA ASN A 158 -4.51 -10.76 15.80
C ASN A 158 -4.54 -11.71 14.58
N ILE A 159 -3.40 -11.86 13.89
CA ILE A 159 -3.27 -12.81 12.78
C ILE A 159 -3.38 -14.26 13.28
N GLN A 160 -2.67 -14.63 14.34
CA GLN A 160 -2.72 -16.01 14.85
C GLN A 160 -4.08 -16.39 15.43
N LYS A 161 -4.81 -15.43 16.04
CA LYS A 161 -6.18 -15.64 16.52
C LYS A 161 -7.20 -15.81 15.39
N ASN A 162 -6.79 -15.51 14.15
CA ASN A 162 -7.57 -15.81 12.95
C ASN A 162 -8.96 -15.13 12.92
N ILE A 163 -9.02 -13.89 13.41
CA ILE A 163 -10.27 -13.17 13.67
C ILE A 163 -10.85 -12.45 12.45
N PHE A 164 -10.08 -12.28 11.37
CA PHE A 164 -10.49 -11.48 10.21
C PHE A 164 -11.06 -12.33 9.08
N ASP A 165 -12.25 -11.96 8.60
CA ASP A 165 -12.76 -12.42 7.31
C ASP A 165 -12.14 -11.59 6.18
N ILE A 166 -11.39 -12.25 5.30
CA ILE A 166 -10.74 -11.64 4.15
C ILE A 166 -11.46 -12.09 2.89
N HIS A 167 -11.89 -11.11 2.09
CA HIS A 167 -12.63 -11.32 0.87
C HIS A 167 -11.92 -10.63 -0.28
N GLU A 168 -11.89 -11.30 -1.43
CA GLU A 168 -11.68 -10.63 -2.70
C GLU A 168 -12.78 -9.60 -2.89
N ARG A 169 -12.41 -8.41 -3.33
CA ARG A 169 -13.37 -7.30 -3.45
C ARG A 169 -12.85 -6.18 -4.33
N TYR A 170 -13.78 -5.39 -4.83
CA TYR A 170 -13.54 -4.12 -5.49
C TYR A 170 -14.28 -3.01 -4.77
N LYS A 171 -13.57 -1.92 -4.48
CA LYS A 171 -14.15 -0.76 -3.81
C LYS A 171 -13.77 0.52 -4.54
N ILE A 172 -14.74 1.39 -4.81
CA ILE A 172 -14.55 2.57 -5.66
C ILE A 172 -14.58 3.84 -4.81
N TYR A 173 -13.65 4.75 -5.08
CA TYR A 173 -13.48 6.00 -4.34
C TYR A 173 -13.51 7.21 -5.28
N LYS A 174 -14.40 8.17 -5.01
CA LYS A 174 -14.59 9.35 -5.87
C LYS A 174 -13.73 10.56 -5.48
N GLY A 175 -12.91 10.42 -4.43
CA GLY A 175 -12.13 11.52 -3.81
C GLY A 175 -10.77 11.82 -4.45
N TYR A 176 -10.38 11.09 -5.48
CA TYR A 176 -9.03 11.16 -6.05
C TYR A 176 -8.87 12.35 -7.01
N VAL A 177 -7.71 13.01 -6.95
CA VAL A 177 -7.35 14.13 -7.83
C VAL A 177 -7.06 13.65 -9.25
N TYR A 178 -6.52 12.44 -9.40
CA TYR A 178 -6.20 11.82 -10.68
C TYR A 178 -6.87 10.46 -10.77
N GLY A 179 -7.80 10.33 -11.73
CA GLY A 179 -8.61 9.12 -11.90
C GLY A 179 -9.73 8.95 -10.87
N VAL A 180 -10.51 7.90 -11.08
CA VAL A 180 -11.43 7.36 -10.07
C VAL A 180 -10.65 6.34 -9.25
N GLY A 181 -10.63 6.52 -7.93
CA GLY A 181 -9.93 5.60 -7.03
C GLY A 181 -10.59 4.22 -7.04
N LEU A 182 -9.78 3.18 -6.95
CA LEU A 182 -10.22 1.79 -6.93
C LEU A 182 -9.30 0.98 -6.01
N THR A 183 -9.86 0.18 -5.11
CA THR A 183 -9.10 -0.89 -4.46
C THR A 183 -9.55 -2.22 -5.04
N ILE A 184 -8.61 -3.06 -5.44
CA ILE A 184 -8.85 -4.44 -5.86
C ILE A 184 -8.12 -5.36 -4.89
N VAL A 185 -8.85 -6.25 -4.25
CA VAL A 185 -8.28 -7.33 -3.42
C VAL A 185 -8.44 -8.65 -4.16
N VAL A 186 -7.33 -9.35 -4.38
CA VAL A 186 -7.29 -10.61 -5.14
C VAL A 186 -6.72 -11.76 -4.32
N SER A 187 -7.19 -12.98 -4.58
CA SER A 187 -6.64 -14.20 -3.98
C SER A 187 -5.42 -14.73 -4.75
N GLU A 188 -4.47 -13.83 -5.06
CA GLU A 188 -3.19 -14.17 -5.69
C GLU A 188 -2.10 -14.30 -4.63
N ARG A 189 -1.13 -15.18 -4.86
CA ARG A 189 -0.04 -15.39 -3.90
C ARG A 189 0.90 -14.19 -3.82
N THR A 190 1.23 -13.60 -4.97
CA THR A 190 2.01 -12.37 -5.13
C THR A 190 1.51 -11.65 -6.37
N LEU A 191 1.89 -10.38 -6.53
CA LEU A 191 1.49 -9.56 -7.68
C LEU A 191 2.65 -9.45 -8.66
N ASP A 192 2.59 -10.26 -9.72
CA ASP A 192 3.36 -10.07 -10.94
C ASP A 192 2.51 -9.36 -12.02
N GLN A 193 3.08 -9.14 -13.20
CA GLN A 193 2.37 -8.48 -14.30
C GLN A 193 1.09 -9.24 -14.66
N GLU A 194 1.14 -10.57 -14.75
CA GLU A 194 0.01 -11.39 -15.18
C GLU A 194 -1.13 -11.35 -14.15
N ALA A 195 -0.82 -11.40 -12.86
CA ALA A 195 -1.78 -11.27 -11.77
C ALA A 195 -2.50 -9.92 -11.82
N VAL A 196 -1.76 -8.82 -12.05
CA VAL A 196 -2.34 -7.48 -12.23
C VAL A 196 -3.25 -7.44 -13.46
N GLU A 197 -2.81 -7.98 -14.58
CA GLU A 197 -3.61 -8.01 -15.80
C GLU A 197 -4.89 -8.84 -15.63
N ARG A 198 -4.80 -10.01 -14.96
CA ARG A 198 -5.98 -10.84 -14.63
C ARG A 198 -6.95 -10.09 -13.73
N ALA A 199 -6.46 -9.39 -12.73
CA ALA A 199 -7.27 -8.60 -11.82
C ALA A 199 -8.04 -7.48 -12.56
N ILE A 200 -7.36 -6.77 -13.45
CA ILE A 200 -7.96 -5.74 -14.31
C ILE A 200 -9.01 -6.36 -15.25
N ASP A 201 -8.71 -7.49 -15.87
CA ASP A 201 -9.64 -8.17 -16.77
C ASP A 201 -10.87 -8.71 -16.04
N ASP A 202 -10.73 -9.22 -14.82
CA ASP A 202 -11.88 -9.64 -14.00
C ASP A 202 -12.74 -8.44 -13.59
N PHE A 203 -12.12 -7.32 -13.20
CA PHE A 203 -12.84 -6.07 -12.90
C PHE A 203 -13.66 -5.59 -14.12
N TYR A 204 -13.09 -5.65 -15.33
CA TYR A 204 -13.84 -5.35 -16.55
C TYR A 204 -15.00 -6.32 -16.79
N LYS A 205 -14.79 -7.63 -16.62
CA LYS A 205 -15.82 -8.66 -16.81
C LYS A 205 -17.00 -8.48 -15.85
N ARG A 206 -16.72 -8.09 -14.60
CA ARG A 206 -17.74 -7.78 -13.58
C ARG A 206 -18.40 -6.42 -13.79
N GLY A 207 -18.00 -5.70 -14.83
CA GLY A 207 -18.70 -4.52 -15.29
C GLY A 207 -18.22 -3.20 -14.66
N GLU A 208 -17.00 -3.17 -14.11
CA GLU A 208 -16.41 -1.98 -13.49
C GLU A 208 -17.22 -1.41 -12.31
N THR A 209 -17.79 -2.30 -11.50
CA THR A 209 -18.57 -1.95 -10.31
C THR A 209 -17.91 -2.47 -9.05
N GLU A 210 -18.36 -1.96 -7.90
CA GLU A 210 -18.03 -2.56 -6.62
C GLU A 210 -18.52 -4.01 -6.56
N TRP A 211 -17.77 -4.84 -5.85
CA TRP A 211 -18.05 -6.26 -5.72
C TRP A 211 -17.35 -6.80 -4.47
N ILE A 212 -17.91 -7.83 -3.85
CA ILE A 212 -17.26 -8.61 -2.80
C ILE A 212 -17.58 -10.08 -3.06
N ASN A 213 -16.58 -10.94 -2.89
CA ASN A 213 -16.80 -12.37 -2.93
C ASN A 213 -17.60 -12.78 -1.69
N ASP A 214 -18.75 -13.45 -1.86
CA ASP A 214 -19.61 -13.83 -0.74
C ASP A 214 -18.91 -14.80 0.23
N LYS A 215 -17.93 -15.56 -0.26
CA LYS A 215 -17.16 -16.50 0.54
C LYS A 215 -15.80 -15.87 0.89
N PRO A 216 -15.42 -15.81 2.17
CA PRO A 216 -14.08 -15.42 2.54
C PRO A 216 -13.07 -16.46 2.05
N VAL A 217 -11.82 -16.03 1.88
CA VAL A 217 -10.69 -16.94 1.65
C VAL A 217 -10.51 -17.83 2.86
N ASP A 218 -10.02 -19.06 2.64
CA ASP A 218 -9.73 -19.98 3.73
C ASP A 218 -8.73 -19.37 4.72
N LYS A 219 -9.23 -19.15 5.93
CA LYS A 219 -8.54 -18.46 7.00
C LYS A 219 -7.27 -19.18 7.46
N GLU A 220 -7.35 -20.50 7.63
CA GLU A 220 -6.21 -21.30 8.07
C GLU A 220 -5.09 -21.32 7.03
N GLN A 221 -5.44 -21.45 5.75
CA GLN A 221 -4.50 -21.38 4.64
C GLN A 221 -3.86 -20.01 4.55
N LEU A 222 -4.62 -18.93 4.77
CA LEU A 222 -4.10 -17.57 4.71
C LEU A 222 -3.10 -17.29 5.85
N VAL A 223 -3.38 -17.73 7.08
CA VAL A 223 -2.44 -17.61 8.21
C VAL A 223 -1.18 -18.47 7.98
N LYS A 224 -1.32 -19.70 7.45
CA LYS A 224 -0.17 -20.54 7.08
C LYS A 224 0.69 -19.84 6.02
N LEU A 225 0.06 -19.22 5.02
CA LEU A 225 0.76 -18.47 3.98
C LEU A 225 1.46 -17.24 4.56
N TYR A 226 0.82 -16.52 5.48
CA TYR A 226 1.41 -15.38 6.19
C TYR A 226 2.69 -15.76 6.91
N ASN A 227 2.64 -16.80 7.72
CA ASN A 227 3.79 -17.29 8.47
C ASN A 227 4.93 -17.73 7.52
N LYS A 228 4.60 -18.35 6.38
CA LYS A 228 5.61 -18.73 5.38
C LYS A 228 6.26 -17.53 4.71
N ILE A 229 5.49 -16.51 4.35
CA ILE A 229 5.98 -15.40 3.54
C ILE A 229 6.61 -14.32 4.42
N PHE A 230 5.89 -13.80 5.41
CA PHE A 230 6.33 -12.64 6.19
C PHE A 230 7.24 -12.97 7.38
N LYS A 231 7.12 -14.16 7.99
CA LYS A 231 8.03 -14.54 9.10
C LYS A 231 9.40 -15.03 8.62
N MET A 232 9.49 -15.66 7.44
CA MET A 232 10.80 -16.07 6.89
C MET A 232 11.68 -14.86 6.52
N THR A 233 11.11 -13.73 6.09
CA THR A 233 11.86 -12.52 5.72
C THR A 233 12.48 -11.81 6.93
N ASN A 234 11.83 -11.88 8.10
CA ASN A 234 12.35 -11.28 9.34
C ASN A 234 13.46 -12.13 9.98
N CYS A 235 13.50 -13.44 9.75
CA CYS A 235 14.62 -14.28 10.21
C CYS A 235 15.89 -14.10 9.36
N SER A 236 15.81 -13.91 8.04
CA SER A 236 17.02 -13.73 7.21
C SER A 236 17.67 -12.35 7.36
N SER A 237 16.89 -11.34 7.81
CA SER A 237 17.39 -9.99 8.04
C SER A 237 18.23 -9.86 9.33
N ALA A 238 18.06 -10.81 10.27
CA ALA A 238 18.84 -10.86 11.51
C ALA A 238 20.24 -11.48 11.33
N GLU A 239 20.56 -12.06 10.17
CA GLU A 239 21.85 -12.67 9.88
C GLU A 239 22.84 -11.75 9.14
N ILE A 240 22.43 -10.54 8.75
CA ILE A 240 23.37 -9.51 8.28
C ILE A 240 23.97 -8.81 9.52
N LYS A 241 24.73 -9.59 10.30
CA LYS A 241 25.67 -9.06 11.27
C LYS A 241 26.78 -8.35 10.50
N ILE A 242 26.75 -7.02 10.60
CA ILE A 242 27.88 -6.11 10.77
C ILE A 242 29.24 -6.75 10.46
N SER A 243 29.74 -6.51 9.26
CA SER A 243 31.17 -6.44 8.99
C SER A 243 31.43 -5.13 8.26
N PHE A 244 31.85 -4.11 9.01
CA PHE A 244 32.58 -2.99 8.42
C PHE A 244 34.07 -3.18 8.72
N PRO A 245 34.96 -2.90 7.74
CA PRO A 245 36.41 -2.96 7.92
C PRO A 245 36.93 -1.93 8.92
#